data_AF-A0ABC9AGN7-F1
#
_entry.id   AF-A0ABC9AGN7-F1
#
_cell.length_a   1.000
_cell.length_b   1.000
_cell.length_c   1.000
_cell.angle_alpha   90.00
_cell.angle_beta   90.00
_cell.angle_gamma   90.00
#
_symmetry.space_group_name_H-M   'P 1'
#
loop_
_entity.id
_entity.type
_entity.pdbx_description
1 polymer ?
#
loop_
_entity_poly.entity_id
_entity_poly.type
_entity_poly.pdbx_seq_one_letter_code
_entity_poly.pdbx_strand_id
1 'polypeptide(L)'
;MECNHLISMARSKKESSLVLATGARSSSQNNTDESIKIYMADSKDTIVSKIEDRISIWSFLSKDFGESMHILNYEVNKSGYNYYESQSSSGNDRLVTVLMFLSDVKRGGETVFPRSELKGTQAEQGAPPECAGYAVQPVKGNAILLFNLKPDGVVDKDSQYEVCSVLEGEEWLAMKHIHLRKNGTPKSSLVSEDECTNEDARCVSWAADGECDRNPMFMIGSPDYYGTCRMSCHGC
;
A
#
# COMPACT_ATOMS: atom_id res chain seq x y z
N MET A 1 -2.27 -8.85 20.18
CA MET A 1 -3.33 -9.79 19.74
C MET A 1 -3.41 -9.84 18.22
N GLU A 2 -3.45 -8.71 17.51
CA GLU A 2 -3.58 -8.65 16.05
C GLU A 2 -2.28 -8.94 15.27
N CYS A 3 -1.12 -8.40 15.69
CA CYS A 3 0.16 -8.69 15.02
C CYS A 3 0.45 -10.20 14.96
N ASN A 4 0.26 -10.90 16.07
CA ASN A 4 0.45 -12.36 16.14
C ASN A 4 -0.55 -13.11 15.25
N HIS A 5 -1.77 -12.61 15.11
CA HIS A 5 -2.78 -13.21 14.24
C HIS A 5 -2.34 -13.17 12.78
N LEU A 6 -1.88 -12.00 12.31
CA LEU A 6 -1.35 -11.85 10.95
C LEU A 6 -0.14 -12.76 10.71
N ILE A 7 0.82 -12.82 11.65
CA ILE A 7 1.98 -13.72 11.54
C ILE A 7 1.55 -15.19 11.49
N SER A 8 0.63 -15.60 12.36
CA SER A 8 0.11 -16.97 12.38
C SER A 8 -0.61 -17.33 11.07
N MET A 9 -1.39 -16.39 10.53
CA MET A 9 -2.06 -16.56 9.25
C MET A 9 -1.04 -16.76 8.12
N ALA A 10 0.00 -15.94 8.06
CA ALA A 10 1.07 -16.09 7.07
C ALA A 10 1.77 -17.44 7.17
N ARG A 11 2.17 -17.85 8.39
CA ARG A 11 2.82 -19.16 8.64
C ARG A 11 1.96 -20.37 8.28
N SER A 12 0.63 -20.25 8.36
CA SER A 12 -0.29 -21.32 8.00
C SER A 12 -0.46 -21.52 6.50
N LYS A 13 -0.08 -20.52 5.69
CA LYS A 13 -0.18 -20.56 4.23
C LYS A 13 1.13 -21.10 3.64
N LYS A 14 1.03 -21.82 2.51
CA LYS A 14 2.19 -22.06 1.65
C LYS A 14 2.65 -20.71 1.09
N GLU A 15 3.96 -20.51 0.99
CA GLU A 15 4.55 -19.31 0.39
C GLU A 15 3.90 -19.01 -0.95
N SER A 16 3.51 -17.76 -1.17
CA SER A 16 2.91 -17.35 -2.45
C SER A 16 4.01 -17.33 -3.50
N SER A 17 3.80 -18.01 -4.63
CA SER A 17 4.72 -18.03 -5.78
C SER A 17 4.71 -16.71 -6.57
N LEU A 18 4.39 -15.58 -5.92
CA LEU A 18 4.30 -14.29 -6.59
C LEU A 18 5.73 -13.76 -6.84
N VAL A 19 6.30 -14.21 -7.95
CA VAL A 19 7.44 -13.55 -8.60
C VAL A 19 7.04 -12.10 -8.86
N LEU A 20 7.78 -11.20 -8.23
CA LEU A 20 7.83 -9.75 -8.40
C LEU A 20 7.06 -9.20 -9.63
N ALA A 21 5.81 -8.81 -9.40
CA ALA A 21 5.18 -7.67 -10.09
C ALA A 21 5.12 -6.44 -9.16
N THR A 22 5.76 -6.51 -7.98
CA THR A 22 6.15 -5.34 -7.21
C THR A 22 7.44 -4.81 -7.82
N GLY A 23 7.49 -3.52 -8.12
CA GLY A 23 8.63 -2.83 -8.74
C GLY A 23 9.92 -2.80 -7.92
N ALA A 24 10.22 -3.84 -7.13
CA ALA A 24 11.54 -4.09 -6.60
C ALA A 24 12.42 -4.61 -7.73
N ARG A 25 13.01 -3.68 -8.48
CA ARG A 25 14.13 -4.01 -9.37
C ARG A 25 15.33 -4.24 -8.46
N SER A 26 15.78 -5.49 -8.32
CA SER A 26 17.13 -5.73 -7.80
C SER A 26 18.09 -5.09 -8.78
N SER A 27 18.72 -3.98 -8.39
CA SER A 27 19.83 -3.40 -9.16
C SER A 27 21.10 -4.20 -8.92
N SER A 28 21.07 -5.48 -9.25
CA SER A 28 22.24 -6.33 -9.50
C SER A 28 21.74 -7.70 -9.94
N GLN A 29 22.12 -8.08 -11.16
CA GLN A 29 21.90 -9.40 -11.75
C GLN A 29 22.39 -10.54 -10.83
N ASN A 30 21.66 -11.66 -10.85
CA ASN A 30 22.07 -13.00 -10.39
C ASN A 30 22.09 -13.30 -8.88
N ASN A 31 20.97 -13.14 -8.18
CA ASN A 31 20.55 -14.12 -7.17
C ASN A 31 19.07 -13.88 -6.86
N THR A 32 18.24 -14.92 -6.99
CA THR A 32 16.92 -14.97 -6.35
C THR A 32 17.15 -14.83 -4.86
N ASP A 33 16.85 -13.67 -4.29
CA ASP A 33 17.08 -13.41 -2.88
C ASP A 33 16.04 -14.18 -2.06
N GLU A 34 16.44 -15.34 -1.52
CA GLU A 34 15.61 -16.24 -0.70
C GLU A 34 15.21 -15.62 0.65
N SER A 35 15.65 -14.40 0.96
CA SER A 35 15.54 -13.80 2.29
C SER A 35 14.25 -13.02 2.56
N ILE A 36 13.35 -12.84 1.57
CA ILE A 36 11.98 -12.35 1.81
C ILE A 36 10.94 -13.38 1.42
N LYS A 37 10.01 -13.62 2.34
CA LYS A 37 8.78 -14.38 2.08
C LYS A 37 7.58 -13.44 2.07
N ILE A 38 6.70 -13.59 1.07
CA ILE A 38 5.51 -12.76 0.91
C ILE A 38 4.26 -13.63 0.99
N TYR A 39 3.30 -13.17 1.79
CA TYR A 39 2.02 -13.80 2.00
C TYR A 39 0.90 -12.79 1.78
N MET A 40 -0.27 -13.25 1.35
CA MET A 40 -1.47 -12.40 1.28
C MET A 40 -2.35 -12.67 2.50
N ALA A 41 -2.81 -11.62 3.18
CA ALA A 41 -3.82 -11.74 4.21
C ALA A 41 -5.14 -12.23 3.60
N ASP A 42 -5.93 -12.97 4.37
CA ASP A 42 -7.28 -13.34 3.96
C ASP A 42 -8.24 -12.16 4.16
N SER A 43 -8.80 -11.63 3.07
CA SER A 43 -9.74 -10.51 3.13
C SER A 43 -11.08 -10.85 3.79
N LYS A 44 -11.39 -12.14 3.96
CA LYS A 44 -12.59 -12.61 4.68
C LYS A 44 -12.36 -12.72 6.19
N ASP A 45 -11.11 -12.59 6.65
CA ASP A 45 -10.79 -12.67 8.07
C ASP A 45 -11.29 -11.43 8.82
N THR A 46 -12.02 -11.66 9.92
CA THR A 46 -12.65 -10.57 10.68
C THR A 46 -11.65 -9.64 11.35
N ILE A 47 -10.44 -10.11 11.69
CA ILE A 47 -9.39 -9.29 12.29
C ILE A 47 -8.76 -8.42 11.19
N VAL A 48 -8.47 -9.00 10.02
CA VAL A 48 -7.99 -8.23 8.85
C VAL A 48 -8.98 -7.12 8.50
N SER A 49 -10.27 -7.44 8.41
CA SER A 49 -11.31 -6.45 8.11
C SER A 49 -11.36 -5.30 9.13
N LYS A 50 -11.24 -5.60 10.44
CA LYS A 50 -11.17 -4.57 11.49
C LYS A 50 -9.93 -3.70 11.40
N ILE A 51 -8.79 -4.27 11.01
CA ILE A 51 -7.56 -3.49 10.77
C ILE A 51 -7.78 -2.54 9.59
N GLU A 52 -8.35 -3.03 8.49
CA GLU A 52 -8.66 -2.21 7.32
C GLU A 52 -9.67 -1.10 7.61
N ASP A 53 -10.69 -1.35 8.44
CA ASP A 53 -11.62 -0.31 8.90
C ASP A 53 -10.89 0.79 9.68
N ARG A 54 -9.93 0.45 10.56
CA ARG A 54 -9.15 1.45 11.29
C ARG A 54 -8.19 2.22 10.39
N ILE A 55 -7.56 1.55 9.42
CA ILE A 55 -6.73 2.23 8.40
C ILE A 55 -7.60 3.21 7.61
N SER A 56 -8.82 2.82 7.26
CA SER A 56 -9.77 3.67 6.54
C SER A 56 -10.12 4.93 7.33
N ILE A 57 -10.40 4.80 8.64
CA ILE A 57 -10.64 5.93 9.53
C ILE A 57 -9.40 6.81 9.68
N TRP A 58 -8.21 6.22 9.84
CA TRP A 58 -6.96 6.96 10.06
C TRP A 58 -6.49 7.75 8.83
N SER A 59 -6.62 7.14 7.64
CA SER A 59 -6.20 7.72 6.36
C SER A 59 -7.27 8.58 5.69
N PHE A 60 -8.53 8.52 6.17
CA PHE A 60 -9.70 9.09 5.50
C PHE A 60 -9.94 8.55 4.08
N LEU A 61 -9.43 7.35 3.78
CA LEU A 61 -9.61 6.69 2.48
C LEU A 61 -10.50 5.46 2.63
N SER A 62 -11.36 5.20 1.63
CA SER A 62 -12.22 4.01 1.65
C SER A 62 -11.39 2.72 1.59
N LYS A 63 -11.73 1.74 2.44
CA LYS A 63 -11.12 0.41 2.39
C LYS A 63 -11.31 -0.29 1.04
N ASP A 64 -12.35 0.06 0.29
CA ASP A 64 -12.67 -0.49 -1.03
C ASP A 64 -11.64 -0.09 -2.11
N PHE A 65 -10.82 0.93 -1.84
CA PHE A 65 -9.74 1.36 -2.72
C PHE A 65 -8.43 0.63 -2.38
N GLY A 66 -8.43 -0.21 -1.35
CA GLY A 66 -7.24 -0.91 -0.88
C GLY A 66 -7.00 -2.23 -1.62
N GLU A 67 -5.74 -2.50 -1.95
CA GLU A 67 -5.31 -3.85 -2.37
C GLU A 67 -5.39 -4.84 -1.20
N SER A 68 -5.35 -6.15 -1.47
CA SER A 68 -5.19 -7.14 -0.41
C SER A 68 -3.93 -6.85 0.42
N MET A 69 -4.03 -6.93 1.74
CA MET A 69 -2.89 -6.71 2.63
C MET A 69 -1.82 -7.78 2.40
N HIS A 70 -0.58 -7.34 2.18
CA HIS A 70 0.59 -8.22 2.09
C HIS A 70 1.24 -8.35 3.46
N ILE A 71 1.70 -9.56 3.79
CA ILE A 71 2.48 -9.84 4.99
C ILE A 71 3.84 -10.30 4.51
N LEU A 72 4.89 -9.59 4.88
CA LEU A 72 6.26 -9.83 4.51
C LEU A 72 7.02 -10.37 5.72
N ASN A 73 7.90 -11.33 5.48
CA ASN A 73 8.87 -11.82 6.46
C ASN A 73 10.28 -11.65 5.90
N TYR A 74 11.07 -10.82 6.55
CA TYR A 74 12.48 -10.64 6.26
C TYR A 74 13.30 -11.51 7.21
N GLU A 75 13.97 -12.51 6.65
CA GLU A 75 14.89 -13.36 7.40
C GLU A 75 16.26 -12.67 7.55
N VAL A 76 17.05 -13.14 8.51
CA VAL A 76 18.41 -12.61 8.74
C VAL A 76 19.24 -12.82 7.49
N ASN A 77 19.72 -11.72 6.90
CA ASN A 77 20.58 -11.79 5.73
C ASN A 77 22.02 -12.16 6.15
N LYS A 78 22.42 -13.41 5.87
CA LYS A 78 23.75 -13.94 6.20
C LYS A 78 24.83 -13.55 5.18
N SER A 79 24.45 -13.08 3.99
CA SER A 79 25.39 -12.75 2.91
C SER A 79 25.80 -11.28 2.86
N GLY A 80 25.14 -10.39 3.62
CA GLY A 80 25.51 -8.97 3.71
C GLY A 80 24.31 -8.03 3.53
N TYR A 81 24.57 -6.78 3.15
CA TYR A 81 23.54 -5.78 2.92
C TYR A 81 22.90 -5.97 1.54
N ASN A 82 21.64 -6.41 1.50
CA ASN A 82 20.83 -6.37 0.29
C ASN A 82 19.80 -5.27 0.44
N TYR A 83 19.50 -4.64 -0.69
CA TYR A 83 18.55 -3.56 -0.73
C TYR A 83 17.21 -4.01 -1.30
N TYR A 84 16.14 -3.76 -0.57
CA TYR A 84 14.81 -3.78 -1.13
C TYR A 84 14.42 -2.35 -1.45
N GLU A 85 14.78 -1.91 -2.65
CA GLU A 85 14.21 -0.69 -3.20
C GLU A 85 12.73 -0.97 -3.47
N SER A 86 11.87 -0.61 -2.52
CA SER A 86 10.44 -0.54 -2.78
C SER A 86 10.22 0.78 -3.50
N GLN A 87 10.32 0.76 -4.83
CA GLN A 87 9.99 1.93 -5.62
C GLN A 87 8.59 2.38 -5.23
N SER A 88 8.45 3.67 -4.93
CA SER A 88 7.17 4.38 -4.93
C SER A 88 6.52 4.13 -6.29
N SER A 89 5.74 3.06 -6.32
CA SER A 89 4.82 2.57 -7.35
C SER A 89 5.19 2.92 -8.80
N SER A 90 5.65 1.92 -9.54
CA SER A 90 5.47 1.83 -10.99
C SER A 90 3.98 1.68 -11.41
N GLY A 91 3.04 1.61 -10.45
CA GLY A 91 1.59 1.72 -10.65
C GLY A 91 1.11 3.15 -10.33
N ASN A 92 0.74 3.90 -11.36
CA ASN A 92 0.50 5.35 -11.35
C ASN A 92 -0.71 5.84 -10.51
N ASP A 93 -1.26 5.02 -9.61
CA ASP A 93 -2.50 5.33 -8.89
C ASP A 93 -2.52 4.94 -7.40
N ARG A 94 -1.43 4.37 -6.85
CA ARG A 94 -1.34 4.09 -5.40
C ARG A 94 -1.10 5.38 -4.62
N LEU A 95 -2.15 5.91 -3.99
CA LEU A 95 -2.09 7.17 -3.22
C LEU A 95 -1.38 7.00 -1.88
N VAL A 96 -1.70 5.94 -1.13
CA VAL A 96 -1.15 5.70 0.22
C VAL A 96 -0.56 4.30 0.34
N THR A 97 0.56 4.21 1.06
CA THR A 97 1.13 2.97 1.57
C THR A 97 1.11 3.01 3.09
N VAL A 98 0.56 1.98 3.73
CA VAL A 98 0.62 1.80 5.17
C VAL A 98 1.52 0.62 5.49
N LEU A 99 2.58 0.87 6.26
CA LEU A 99 3.55 -0.11 6.74
C LEU A 99 3.26 -0.36 8.23
N MET A 100 2.95 -1.59 8.61
CA MET A 100 2.60 -1.97 9.99
C MET A 100 3.59 -3.02 10.51
N PHE A 101 4.36 -2.66 11.52
CA PHE A 101 5.37 -3.55 12.11
C PHE A 101 4.71 -4.60 13.01
N LEU A 102 4.90 -5.87 12.69
CA LEU A 102 4.25 -7.00 13.39
C LEU A 102 5.18 -7.67 14.41
N SER A 103 6.49 -7.43 14.33
CA SER A 103 7.51 -7.87 15.28
C SER A 103 8.43 -6.74 15.70
N ASP A 104 9.10 -6.92 16.83
CA ASP A 104 10.23 -6.09 17.26
C ASP A 104 11.50 -6.68 16.65
N VAL A 105 12.35 -5.85 16.04
CA VAL A 105 13.67 -6.28 15.53
C VAL A 105 14.75 -5.81 16.48
N LYS A 106 15.66 -6.72 16.83
CA LYS A 106 16.73 -6.40 17.78
C LYS A 106 17.78 -5.50 17.13
N ARG A 107 18.18 -5.81 15.90
CA ARG A 107 19.17 -5.05 15.12
C ARG A 107 18.91 -5.13 13.62
N GLY A 108 18.97 -4.00 12.92
CA GLY A 108 18.62 -3.91 11.51
C GLY A 108 17.11 -3.79 11.29
N GLY A 109 16.67 -3.95 10.04
CA GLY A 109 15.25 -3.90 9.66
C GLY A 109 14.64 -2.49 9.66
N GLU A 110 15.45 -1.44 9.74
CA GLU A 110 14.94 -0.07 9.73
C GLU A 110 14.31 0.26 8.37
N THR A 111 13.16 0.96 8.40
CA THR A 111 12.61 1.61 7.21
C THR A 111 13.24 2.99 7.07
N VAL A 112 14.04 3.19 6.02
CA VAL A 112 14.83 4.40 5.78
C VAL A 112 14.18 5.25 4.71
N PHE A 113 14.12 6.56 4.96
CA PHE A 113 13.70 7.59 4.02
C PHE A 113 14.93 8.43 3.61
N PRO A 114 15.64 8.06 2.53
CA PRO A 114 16.91 8.68 2.12
C PRO A 114 16.76 10.15 1.75
N ARG A 115 15.58 10.54 1.26
CA ARG A 115 15.26 11.88 0.78
C ARG A 115 14.62 12.77 1.83
N SER A 116 14.38 12.26 3.03
CA SER A 116 13.81 13.03 4.13
C SER A 116 14.70 14.22 4.49
N GLU A 117 14.08 15.37 4.75
CA GLU A 117 14.76 16.57 5.26
C GLU A 117 15.40 16.32 6.64
N LEU A 118 14.93 15.28 7.34
CA LEU A 118 15.41 14.86 8.66
C LEU A 118 16.59 13.87 8.63
N LYS A 119 17.15 13.57 7.45
CA LYS A 119 18.25 12.60 7.30
C LYS A 119 19.51 12.86 8.14
N GLY A 120 19.66 14.06 8.71
CA GLY A 120 20.76 14.43 9.60
C GLY A 120 20.40 14.52 11.09
N THR A 121 19.13 14.35 11.47
CA THR A 121 18.70 14.49 12.87
C THR A 121 18.87 13.21 13.69
N GLN A 122 19.00 12.06 13.02
CA GLN A 122 19.35 10.79 13.65
C GLN A 122 20.86 10.60 13.55
N ALA A 123 21.59 11.25 14.45
CA ALA A 123 23.03 11.15 14.53
C ALA A 123 23.49 9.72 14.90
N GLU A 124 24.47 9.25 14.13
CA GLU A 124 25.26 8.03 14.23
C GLU A 124 25.45 7.47 15.65
N GLN A 125 24.70 6.42 16.01
CA GLN A 125 25.22 5.39 16.92
C GLN A 125 24.89 4.01 16.37
N GLY A 126 25.77 3.53 15.48
CA GLY A 126 25.81 2.12 15.08
C GLY A 126 24.97 1.73 13.86
N ALA A 127 24.25 2.66 13.23
CA ALA A 127 23.63 2.41 11.93
C ALA A 127 24.74 2.31 10.85
N PRO A 128 24.77 1.24 10.05
CA PRO A 128 25.71 1.13 8.94
C PRO A 128 25.58 2.33 7.98
N PRO A 129 26.66 2.74 7.28
CA PRO A 129 26.63 3.85 6.31
C PRO A 129 25.57 3.68 5.20
N GLU A 130 25.09 2.45 5.04
CA GLU A 130 24.21 1.96 3.98
C GLU A 130 22.72 2.18 4.30
N CYS A 131 22.41 2.50 5.57
CA CYS A 131 21.09 2.90 6.06
C CYS A 131 21.02 4.42 6.28
N ALA A 132 21.62 5.19 5.37
CA ALA A 132 21.71 6.64 5.48
C ALA A 132 20.37 7.31 5.10
N GLY A 133 19.78 8.03 6.04
CA GLY A 133 18.49 8.71 5.86
C GLY A 133 17.81 8.95 7.19
N TYR A 134 16.53 9.31 7.15
CA TYR A 134 15.69 9.25 8.34
C TYR A 134 15.20 7.80 8.51
N ALA A 135 15.65 7.11 9.56
CA ALA A 135 15.36 5.71 9.79
C ALA A 135 14.25 5.53 10.84
N VAL A 136 13.31 4.63 10.59
CA VAL A 136 12.28 4.24 11.55
C VAL A 136 12.51 2.80 11.96
N GLN A 137 12.77 2.60 13.25
CA GLN A 137 12.96 1.26 13.80
C GLN A 137 11.64 0.48 13.82
N PRO A 138 11.63 -0.79 13.40
CA PRO A 138 10.46 -1.65 13.49
C PRO A 138 10.18 -2.00 14.97
N VAL A 139 9.10 -1.42 15.48
CA VAL A 139 8.57 -1.68 16.82
C VAL A 139 7.19 -2.25 16.69
N LYS A 140 6.95 -3.40 17.31
CA LYS A 140 5.71 -4.15 17.15
C LYS A 140 4.49 -3.31 17.50
N GLY A 141 3.56 -3.23 16.55
CA GLY A 141 2.31 -2.48 16.68
C GLY A 141 2.38 -1.04 16.18
N ASN A 142 3.58 -0.50 15.92
CA ASN A 142 3.72 0.80 15.27
C ASN A 142 3.40 0.69 13.77
N ALA A 143 3.00 1.81 13.18
CA ALA A 143 2.73 1.91 11.76
C ALA A 143 3.22 3.23 11.18
N ILE A 144 3.59 3.21 9.90
CA ILE A 144 3.91 4.37 9.08
C ILE A 144 2.82 4.51 8.02
N LEU A 145 2.25 5.70 7.88
CA LEU A 145 1.43 6.07 6.74
C LEU A 145 2.25 6.97 5.84
N LEU A 146 2.34 6.59 4.57
CA LEU A 146 3.11 7.26 3.55
C LEU A 146 2.21 7.64 2.39
N PHE A 147 2.22 8.91 2.00
CA PHE A 147 1.60 9.35 0.74
C PHE A 147 2.60 9.17 -0.39
N ASN A 148 2.26 8.35 -1.39
CA ASN A 148 3.15 8.14 -2.55
C ASN A 148 2.94 9.21 -3.64
N LEU A 149 1.85 9.97 -3.56
CA LEU A 149 1.51 11.05 -4.47
C LEU A 149 1.33 12.35 -3.68
N LYS A 150 1.74 13.45 -4.29
CA LYS A 150 1.44 14.80 -3.82
C LYS A 150 -0.04 15.13 -4.04
N PRO A 151 -0.58 16.20 -3.42
CA PRO A 151 -1.98 16.61 -3.62
C PRO A 151 -2.35 16.90 -5.08
N ASP A 152 -1.37 17.21 -5.93
CA ASP A 152 -1.55 17.43 -7.38
C ASP A 152 -1.52 16.12 -8.20
N GLY A 153 -1.38 14.96 -7.55
CA GLY A 153 -1.32 13.64 -8.19
C GLY A 153 0.05 13.25 -8.73
N VAL A 154 1.08 14.10 -8.60
CA VAL A 154 2.44 13.77 -9.02
C VAL A 154 3.09 12.84 -8.00
N VAL A 155 3.86 11.86 -8.46
CA VAL A 155 4.64 10.96 -7.59
C VAL A 155 5.51 11.78 -6.63
N ASP A 156 5.34 11.51 -5.34
CA ASP A 156 6.15 12.12 -4.31
C ASP A 156 7.47 11.35 -4.17
N LYS A 157 8.54 11.91 -4.74
CA LYS A 157 9.85 11.28 -4.66
C LYS A 157 10.39 11.24 -3.23
N ASP A 158 9.95 12.12 -2.36
CA ASP A 158 10.42 12.17 -0.98
C ASP A 158 9.73 11.08 -0.12
N SER A 159 8.69 10.45 -0.68
CA SER A 159 8.09 9.23 -0.13
C SER A 159 8.92 7.98 -0.37
N GLN A 160 10.00 8.05 -1.15
CA GLN A 160 10.87 6.90 -1.38
C GLN A 160 11.34 6.34 -0.05
N TYR A 161 11.15 5.04 0.13
CA TYR A 161 11.56 4.34 1.33
C TYR A 161 12.21 3.02 0.97
N GLU A 162 12.98 2.55 1.92
CA GLU A 162 13.90 1.47 1.71
C GLU A 162 14.03 0.68 3.01
N VAL A 163 14.23 -0.64 2.93
CA VAL A 163 14.28 -1.50 4.13
C VAL A 163 15.70 -2.03 4.32
N CYS A 164 16.29 -1.74 5.47
CA CYS A 164 17.62 -2.23 5.83
C CYS A 164 17.61 -3.73 6.14
N SER A 165 18.73 -4.40 5.85
CA SER A 165 18.89 -5.83 6.20
C SER A 165 18.65 -6.07 7.68
N VAL A 166 17.91 -7.13 8.00
CA VAL A 166 17.77 -7.64 9.37
C VAL A 166 19.09 -8.33 9.77
N LEU A 167 19.73 -7.84 10.83
CA LEU A 167 21.02 -8.35 11.32
C LEU A 167 20.84 -9.30 12.51
N GLU A 168 19.85 -9.05 13.37
CA GLU A 168 19.49 -9.93 14.48
C GLU A 168 17.97 -9.89 14.74
N GLY A 169 17.33 -11.06 14.72
CA GLY A 169 15.89 -11.21 14.93
C GLY A 169 15.17 -11.68 13.68
N GLU A 170 13.89 -11.32 13.56
CA GLU A 170 13.03 -11.61 12.41
C GLU A 170 12.08 -10.42 12.26
N GLU A 171 12.01 -9.83 11.06
CA GLU A 171 11.10 -8.71 10.79
C GLU A 171 9.85 -9.20 10.07
N TRP A 172 8.70 -8.99 10.71
CA TRP A 172 7.39 -9.18 10.10
C TRP A 172 6.74 -7.84 9.86
N LEU A 173 6.30 -7.61 8.63
CA LEU A 173 5.68 -6.37 8.20
C LEU A 173 4.36 -6.67 7.50
N ALA A 174 3.29 -5.95 7.86
CA ALA A 174 2.08 -5.91 7.04
C ALA A 174 2.04 -4.62 6.22
N MET A 175 1.79 -4.75 4.93
CA MET A 175 1.75 -3.65 3.97
C MET A 175 0.36 -3.57 3.35
N LYS A 176 -0.22 -2.37 3.36
CA LYS A 176 -1.51 -2.08 2.71
C LYS A 176 -1.32 -0.90 1.76
N HIS A 177 -1.60 -1.14 0.48
CA HIS A 177 -1.68 -0.06 -0.51
C HIS A 177 -3.14 0.37 -0.69
N ILE A 178 -3.35 1.66 -0.88
CA ILE A 178 -4.64 2.28 -1.14
C ILE A 178 -4.52 3.14 -2.39
N HIS A 179 -5.35 2.89 -3.38
CA HIS A 179 -5.38 3.62 -4.64
C HIS A 179 -6.17 4.93 -4.52
N LEU A 180 -5.95 5.84 -5.47
CA LEU A 180 -6.73 7.08 -5.61
C LEU A 180 -8.21 6.79 -5.92
N ARG A 181 -8.48 5.68 -6.60
CA ARG A 181 -9.81 5.20 -6.98
C ARG A 181 -9.90 3.70 -6.79
N LYS A 182 -11.12 3.18 -6.70
CA LYS A 182 -11.35 1.73 -6.68
C LYS A 182 -10.70 1.09 -7.91
N ASN A 183 -9.86 0.06 -7.70
CA ASN A 183 -9.43 -0.81 -8.79
C ASN A 183 -10.68 -1.47 -9.38
N GLY A 184 -11.19 -0.91 -10.47
CA GLY A 184 -12.21 -1.56 -11.26
C GLY A 184 -11.61 -2.83 -11.86
N THR A 185 -12.40 -3.90 -11.93
CA THR A 185 -12.28 -4.77 -13.11
C THR A 185 -12.14 -3.86 -14.31
N PRO A 186 -11.15 -4.05 -15.21
CA PRO A 186 -11.14 -3.30 -16.45
C PRO A 186 -12.53 -3.50 -17.04
N LYS A 187 -13.33 -2.42 -17.10
CA LYS A 187 -14.52 -2.44 -17.91
C LYS A 187 -13.95 -2.75 -19.28
N SER A 188 -14.14 -3.99 -19.71
CA SER A 188 -14.06 -4.35 -21.11
C SER A 188 -14.60 -3.15 -21.84
N SER A 189 -13.81 -2.57 -22.74
CA SER A 189 -14.17 -1.48 -23.62
C SER A 189 -15.30 -1.86 -24.61
N LEU A 190 -16.13 -2.84 -24.21
CA LEU A 190 -17.26 -3.46 -24.88
C LEU A 190 -18.44 -3.67 -23.89
N VAL A 191 -18.56 -2.88 -22.83
CA VAL A 191 -19.91 -2.65 -22.27
C VAL A 191 -20.57 -1.70 -23.26
N SER A 192 -21.46 -2.25 -24.08
CA SER A 192 -22.30 -1.51 -25.01
C SER A 192 -22.81 -0.22 -24.38
N GLU A 193 -22.78 0.88 -25.14
CA GLU A 193 -23.29 2.21 -24.77
C GLU A 193 -24.78 2.21 -24.33
N ASP A 194 -25.46 1.07 -24.35
CA ASP A 194 -26.91 0.95 -24.21
C ASP A 194 -27.43 0.75 -22.77
N GLU A 195 -26.59 0.45 -21.76
CA GLU A 195 -27.08 0.22 -20.39
C GLU A 195 -26.58 1.29 -19.40
N CYS A 196 -27.20 2.47 -19.47
CA CYS A 196 -26.96 3.53 -18.49
C CYS A 196 -27.54 3.15 -17.12
N THR A 197 -26.67 2.95 -16.14
CA THR A 197 -27.05 2.49 -14.80
C THR A 197 -26.42 3.35 -13.70
N ASN A 198 -27.00 3.30 -12.49
CA ASN A 198 -26.37 3.82 -11.28
C ASN A 198 -25.55 2.71 -10.62
N GLU A 199 -24.32 3.02 -10.23
CA GLU A 199 -23.41 2.08 -9.56
C GLU A 199 -23.48 2.15 -8.03
N ASP A 200 -24.03 3.22 -7.45
CA ASP A 200 -24.26 3.38 -6.01
C ASP A 200 -25.75 3.51 -5.70
N ALA A 201 -26.20 2.85 -4.63
CA ALA A 201 -27.60 2.92 -4.18
C ALA A 201 -28.02 4.34 -3.74
N ARG A 202 -27.05 5.21 -3.42
CA ARG A 202 -27.28 6.60 -2.97
C ARG A 202 -27.39 7.60 -4.12
N CYS A 203 -27.18 7.19 -5.37
CA CYS A 203 -27.20 8.08 -6.53
C CYS A 203 -28.48 8.94 -6.62
N VAL A 204 -29.63 8.39 -6.26
CA VAL A 204 -30.90 9.12 -6.23
C VAL A 204 -30.89 10.25 -5.21
N SER A 205 -30.36 9.98 -4.00
CA SER A 205 -30.26 10.99 -2.94
C SER A 205 -29.31 12.10 -3.35
N TRP A 206 -28.11 11.74 -3.82
CA TRP A 206 -27.11 12.73 -4.22
C TRP A 206 -27.55 13.59 -5.39
N ALA A 207 -28.24 13.01 -6.38
CA ALA A 207 -28.82 13.78 -7.46
C ALA A 207 -29.89 14.77 -6.95
N ALA A 208 -30.76 14.34 -6.02
CA ALA A 208 -31.73 15.22 -5.38
C ALA A 208 -31.07 16.34 -4.55
N ASP A 209 -29.90 16.08 -3.98
CA ASP A 209 -29.09 17.04 -3.22
C ASP A 209 -28.27 18.00 -4.12
N GLY A 210 -28.36 17.83 -5.45
CA GLY A 210 -27.70 18.70 -6.45
C GLY A 210 -26.25 18.33 -6.75
N GLU A 211 -25.80 17.11 -6.42
CA GLU A 211 -24.44 16.66 -6.68
C GLU A 211 -24.13 16.52 -8.17
N CYS A 212 -25.13 16.41 -9.05
CA CYS A 212 -24.92 16.40 -10.50
C CYS A 212 -24.19 17.66 -10.98
N ASP A 213 -24.49 18.81 -10.38
CA ASP A 213 -23.85 20.09 -10.72
C ASP A 213 -22.60 20.35 -9.88
N ARG A 214 -22.62 19.95 -8.60
CA ARG A 214 -21.52 20.20 -7.65
C ARG A 214 -20.35 19.25 -7.82
N ASN A 215 -20.62 18.03 -8.28
CA ASN A 215 -19.65 16.96 -8.45
C ASN A 215 -19.86 16.19 -9.77
N PRO A 216 -19.84 16.88 -10.92
CA PRO A 216 -20.20 16.29 -12.21
C PRO A 216 -19.24 15.18 -12.65
N MET A 217 -17.96 15.27 -12.29
CA MET A 217 -16.96 14.26 -12.64
C MET A 217 -17.25 12.91 -11.97
N PHE A 218 -17.65 12.90 -10.70
CA PHE A 218 -18.01 11.65 -10.01
C PHE A 218 -19.40 11.16 -10.47
N MET A 219 -20.35 12.07 -10.56
CA MET A 219 -21.75 11.73 -10.82
C MET A 219 -22.00 11.34 -12.27
N ILE A 220 -21.58 12.17 -13.23
CA ILE A 220 -21.84 11.99 -14.67
C ILE A 220 -20.64 11.33 -15.37
N GLY A 221 -19.42 11.68 -14.95
CA GLY A 221 -18.20 11.14 -15.53
C GLY A 221 -17.49 12.09 -16.48
N SER A 222 -16.49 11.55 -17.17
CA SER A 222 -15.69 12.22 -18.19
C SER A 222 -15.42 11.26 -19.35
N PRO A 223 -14.75 11.69 -20.44
CA PRO A 223 -14.39 10.78 -21.53
C PRO A 223 -13.60 9.54 -21.08
N ASP A 224 -12.83 9.64 -19.99
CA ASP A 224 -11.98 8.57 -19.46
C ASP A 224 -12.56 7.88 -18.21
N TYR A 225 -13.73 8.31 -17.74
CA TYR A 225 -14.36 7.80 -16.53
C TYR A 225 -15.88 7.73 -16.66
N TYR A 226 -16.41 6.51 -16.56
CA TYR A 226 -17.85 6.28 -16.55
C TYR A 226 -18.40 6.68 -15.18
N GLY A 227 -19.09 7.82 -15.09
CA GLY A 227 -19.60 8.36 -13.83
C GLY A 227 -20.52 7.39 -13.09
N THR A 228 -20.45 7.43 -11.76
CA THR A 228 -21.10 6.47 -10.86
C THR A 228 -22.62 6.61 -10.84
N CYS A 229 -23.16 7.80 -11.10
CA CYS A 229 -24.58 8.12 -10.93
C CYS A 229 -25.22 8.70 -12.20
N ARG A 230 -24.72 8.27 -13.35
CA ARG A 230 -25.01 8.85 -14.66
C ARG A 230 -26.51 8.76 -15.01
N MET A 231 -27.17 7.68 -14.63
CA MET A 231 -28.63 7.52 -14.79
C MET A 231 -29.41 8.52 -13.92
N SER A 232 -29.04 8.68 -12.66
CA SER A 232 -29.68 9.65 -11.75
C SER A 232 -29.46 11.10 -12.14
N CYS A 233 -28.36 11.41 -12.83
CA CYS A 233 -28.06 12.76 -13.32
C CYS A 233 -28.48 13.01 -14.77
N HIS A 234 -29.22 12.08 -15.39
CA HIS A 234 -29.62 12.19 -16.81
C HIS A 234 -28.44 12.45 -17.75
N GLY A 235 -27.29 11.84 -17.43
CA GLY A 235 -26.02 11.95 -18.18
C GLY A 235 -25.79 10.82 -19.19
N CYS A 236 -26.83 10.03 -19.43
CA CYS A 236 -27.04 9.24 -20.63
C CYS A 236 -27.74 10.17 -21.65
#